data_AF-A0AAW1MJQ0-F1
#
_entry.id   AF-A0AAW1MJQ0-F1
#
_cell.length_a   1.000
_cell.length_b   1.000
_cell.length_c   1.000
_cell.angle_alpha   90.00
_cell.angle_beta   90.00
_cell.angle_gamma   90.00
#
_symmetry.space_group_name_H-M   'P 1'
#
loop_
_entity.id
_entity.type
_entity.pdbx_description
1 polymer ?
#
loop_
_entity_poly.entity_id
_entity_poly.type
_entity_poly.pdbx_seq_one_letter_code
_entity_poly.pdbx_strand_id
1 'polypeptide(L)'
;MFYVKIKTILIHCQNIRQYSKPINKFKPPWNILFFGTDNFSLPTLQALNYRYAQNDIISKLEVVTTTKNKPNVIYQFASKEKLKIHSWPINAMNGFHIGLVVSFGYLIPQSIINSFPLKSVYAL
;
A
#
# COMPACT_ATOMS: atom_id res chain seq x y z
N MET A 1 -15.88 -18.99 7.47
CA MET A 1 -14.75 -19.92 7.21
C MET A 1 -13.96 -19.42 6.01
N PHE A 2 -13.29 -18.26 6.16
CA PHE A 2 -12.55 -17.59 5.08
C PHE A 2 -11.06 -17.89 5.20
N TYR A 3 -10.73 -19.17 5.02
CA TYR A 3 -9.35 -19.65 4.92
C TYR A 3 -9.00 -19.84 3.42
N VAL A 4 -9.35 -18.85 2.59
CA VAL A 4 -8.99 -18.88 1.16
C VAL A 4 -7.57 -18.37 1.03
N LYS A 5 -6.63 -19.29 1.26
CA LYS A 5 -5.25 -19.33 0.75
C LYS A 5 -4.54 -17.98 0.59
N ILE A 6 -3.98 -17.50 1.71
CA ILE A 6 -2.89 -16.50 1.74
C ILE A 6 -1.63 -16.97 0.97
N LYS A 7 -1.53 -18.26 0.61
CA LYS A 7 -0.52 -18.76 -0.34
C LYS A 7 -0.71 -18.27 -1.79
N THR A 8 -1.91 -17.87 -2.20
CA THR A 8 -2.16 -17.52 -3.62
C THR A 8 -1.61 -16.14 -3.99
N ILE A 9 -1.54 -15.19 -3.05
CA ILE A 9 -0.94 -13.87 -3.30
C ILE A 9 0.60 -13.96 -3.45
N LEU A 10 1.23 -15.03 -2.94
CA LEU A 10 2.67 -15.26 -3.10
C LEU A 10 3.04 -16.13 -4.33
N ILE A 11 2.06 -16.79 -4.99
CA ILE A 11 2.36 -17.71 -6.11
C ILE A 11 1.94 -17.14 -7.48
N HIS A 12 1.21 -16.03 -7.54
CA HIS A 12 0.95 -15.40 -8.85
C HIS A 12 2.12 -14.56 -9.43
N CYS A 13 3.31 -14.64 -8.82
CA CYS A 13 4.55 -14.05 -9.33
C CYS A 13 5.08 -14.65 -10.65
N GLN A 14 4.42 -15.66 -11.24
CA GLN A 14 4.91 -16.30 -12.46
C GLN A 14 4.28 -15.81 -13.78
N ASN A 15 3.31 -14.88 -13.75
CA ASN A 15 2.65 -14.44 -14.99
C ASN A 15 2.61 -12.93 -15.27
N ILE A 16 3.32 -12.09 -14.49
CA ILE A 16 3.59 -10.71 -14.91
C ILE A 16 4.85 -10.71 -15.78
N ARG A 17 4.70 -11.19 -17.02
CA ARG A 17 5.75 -11.04 -18.03
C ARG A 17 5.70 -9.61 -18.58
N GLN A 18 6.82 -8.91 -18.36
CA GLN A 18 7.37 -7.78 -19.12
C GLN A 18 7.02 -6.36 -18.65
N TYR A 19 7.67 -5.92 -17.56
CA TYR A 19 8.20 -4.54 -17.43
C TYR A 19 9.40 -4.41 -16.47
N SER A 20 9.96 -5.51 -15.96
CA SER A 20 11.10 -5.47 -15.05
C SER A 20 12.42 -5.59 -15.82
N LYS A 21 13.05 -4.43 -16.11
CA LYS A 21 14.52 -4.37 -16.10
C LYS A 21 14.99 -4.96 -14.76
N PRO A 22 16.13 -5.68 -14.70
CA PRO A 22 16.52 -6.41 -13.49
C PRO A 22 16.59 -5.47 -12.28
N ILE A 23 15.65 -5.64 -11.35
CA ILE A 23 15.55 -4.88 -10.09
C ILE A 23 16.58 -5.45 -9.12
N ASN A 24 17.87 -5.39 -9.45
CA ASN A 24 18.93 -5.87 -8.55
C ASN A 24 19.26 -4.89 -7.42
N LYS A 25 18.70 -3.67 -7.46
CA LYS A 25 18.99 -2.60 -6.50
C LYS A 25 18.06 -2.55 -5.28
N PHE A 26 16.85 -3.09 -5.37
CA PHE A 26 15.87 -2.98 -4.30
C PHE A 26 15.50 -4.36 -3.79
N LYS A 27 15.80 -4.60 -2.51
CA LYS A 27 15.46 -5.81 -1.75
C LYS A 27 14.66 -5.38 -0.52
N PRO A 28 13.82 -6.26 0.05
CA PRO A 28 13.19 -5.99 1.34
C PRO A 28 14.26 -5.66 2.41
N PRO A 29 13.89 -4.89 3.45
CA PRO A 29 12.53 -4.47 3.78
C PRO A 29 12.01 -3.27 2.96
N TRP A 30 10.69 -3.25 2.68
CA TRP A 30 10.04 -2.29 1.79
C TRP A 30 9.45 -1.09 2.55
N ASN A 31 9.54 0.10 1.94
CA ASN A 31 8.82 1.28 2.37
C ASN A 31 7.56 1.43 1.50
N ILE A 32 6.38 1.27 2.11
CA ILE A 32 5.10 1.22 1.41
C ILE A 32 4.25 2.43 1.80
N LEU A 33 3.70 3.11 0.79
CA LEU A 33 2.64 4.09 0.95
C LEU A 33 1.32 3.48 0.49
N PHE A 34 0.40 3.26 1.42
CA PHE A 34 -0.90 2.64 1.15
C PHE A 34 -1.95 3.70 0.83
N PHE A 35 -2.76 3.50 -0.21
CA PHE A 35 -3.89 4.36 -0.57
C PHE A 35 -5.18 3.55 -0.50
N GLY A 36 -6.12 3.96 0.35
CA GLY A 36 -7.42 3.29 0.47
C GLY A 36 -8.44 4.09 1.29
N THR A 37 -9.72 3.81 1.10
CA THR A 37 -10.81 4.55 1.78
C THR A 37 -11.93 3.69 2.34
N ASP A 38 -12.09 2.46 1.88
CA ASP A 38 -13.30 1.67 2.13
C ASP A 38 -13.02 0.35 2.88
N ASN A 39 -14.09 -0.42 3.13
CA ASN A 39 -14.02 -1.72 3.78
C ASN A 39 -13.28 -2.78 2.97
N PHE A 40 -13.25 -2.64 1.64
CA PHE A 40 -12.54 -3.58 0.77
C PHE A 40 -11.03 -3.45 0.94
N SER A 41 -10.55 -2.22 1.14
CA SER A 41 -9.13 -1.92 1.35
C SER A 41 -8.61 -2.31 2.75
N LEU A 42 -9.49 -2.48 3.74
CA LEU A 42 -9.12 -2.70 5.14
C LEU A 42 -8.37 -4.03 5.40
N PRO A 43 -8.80 -5.20 4.90
CA PRO A 43 -8.06 -6.45 5.07
C PRO A 43 -6.63 -6.38 4.53
N THR A 44 -6.41 -5.67 3.42
CA THR A 44 -5.07 -5.48 2.85
C THR A 44 -4.21 -4.63 3.76
N LEU A 45 -4.74 -3.52 4.30
CA LEU A 45 -4.00 -2.70 5.26
C LEU A 45 -3.67 -3.47 6.56
N GLN A 46 -4.60 -4.29 7.05
CA GLN A 46 -4.38 -5.15 8.21
C GLN A 46 -3.24 -6.15 7.99
N ALA A 47 -3.22 -6.80 6.82
CA ALA A 47 -2.15 -7.74 6.45
C ALA A 47 -0.78 -7.06 6.34
N LEU A 48 -0.73 -5.83 5.78
CA LEU A 48 0.51 -5.05 5.72
C LEU A 48 0.96 -4.61 7.11
N ASN A 49 0.05 -4.14 7.96
CA ASN A 49 0.37 -3.72 9.32
C ASN A 49 0.92 -4.90 10.14
N TYR A 50 0.36 -6.10 9.98
CA TYR A 50 0.88 -7.30 10.61
C TYR A 50 2.35 -7.56 10.23
N ARG A 51 2.69 -7.50 8.93
CA ARG A 51 4.07 -7.69 8.45
C ARG A 51 5.00 -6.57 8.89
N TYR A 52 4.52 -5.33 8.84
CA TYR A 52 5.25 -4.17 9.37
C TYR A 52 5.60 -4.36 10.85
N ALA A 53 4.65 -4.82 11.67
CA ALA A 53 4.90 -5.10 13.09
C ALA A 53 5.88 -6.27 13.33
N GLN A 54 6.01 -7.20 12.38
CA GLN A 54 7.04 -8.25 12.45
C GLN A 54 8.44 -7.77 12.05
N ASN A 55 8.58 -6.54 11.53
CA ASN A 55 9.84 -6.00 11.00
C ASN A 55 10.54 -6.95 10.00
N ASP A 56 9.77 -7.69 9.19
CA ASP A 56 10.30 -8.72 8.29
C ASP A 56 10.60 -8.15 6.89
N ILE A 57 9.55 -7.86 6.13
CA ILE A 57 9.56 -7.48 4.73
C ILE A 57 9.15 -6.03 4.53
N ILE A 58 8.64 -5.35 5.57
CA ILE A 58 8.20 -3.95 5.51
C ILE A 58 8.93 -3.17 6.59
N SER A 59 9.71 -2.17 6.20
CA SER A 59 10.44 -1.26 7.10
C SER A 59 9.66 0.00 7.40
N LYS A 60 8.68 0.35 6.55
CA LYS A 60 7.88 1.55 6.71
C LYS A 60 6.50 1.36 6.09
N LEU A 61 5.46 1.69 6.84
CA LEU A 61 4.08 1.70 6.37
C LEU A 61 3.42 3.03 6.75
N GLU A 62 3.05 3.81 5.75
CA GLU A 62 2.25 5.03 5.92
C GLU A 62 0.96 4.94 5.07
N VAL A 63 -0.07 5.65 5.47
CA VAL A 63 -1.44 5.54 4.92
C VAL A 63 -1.89 6.87 4.34
N VAL A 64 -2.44 6.84 3.14
CA VAL A 64 -3.12 7.96 2.48
C VAL A 64 -4.60 7.62 2.39
N THR A 65 -5.42 8.49 2.98
CA THR A 65 -6.87 8.31 2.98
C THR A 65 -7.56 9.67 3.00
N THR A 66 -8.89 9.72 2.89
CA THR A 66 -9.64 11.00 2.87
C THR A 66 -10.29 11.28 4.21
N THR A 67 -10.14 12.50 4.72
CA THR A 67 -10.75 12.94 5.99
C THR A 67 -11.86 13.97 5.80
N LYS A 68 -12.25 14.29 4.56
CA LYS A 68 -13.05 15.49 4.24
C LYS A 68 -14.43 15.54 4.91
N ASN A 69 -15.11 14.41 5.09
CA ASN A 69 -16.50 14.41 5.59
C ASN A 69 -16.68 13.62 6.89
N LYS A 70 -16.10 12.41 6.99
CA LYS A 70 -16.11 11.55 8.19
C LYS A 70 -14.87 10.65 8.20
N PRO A 71 -14.36 10.24 9.38
CA PRO A 71 -13.29 9.25 9.46
C PRO A 71 -13.78 7.92 8.91
N ASN A 72 -13.21 7.53 7.76
CA ASN A 72 -13.51 6.24 7.14
C ASN A 72 -12.80 5.09 7.89
N VAL A 73 -13.09 3.86 7.51
CA VAL A 73 -12.59 2.66 8.20
C VAL A 73 -11.07 2.53 8.14
N ILE A 74 -10.43 3.03 7.08
CA ILE A 74 -8.97 3.08 6.97
C ILE A 74 -8.38 4.10 7.93
N TYR A 75 -8.97 5.29 8.03
CA TYR A 75 -8.57 6.29 9.02
C TYR A 75 -8.68 5.75 10.45
N GLN A 76 -9.82 5.13 10.77
CA GLN A 76 -10.07 4.57 12.11
C GLN A 76 -9.05 3.50 12.48
N PHE A 77 -8.80 2.55 11.57
CA PHE A 77 -7.81 1.50 11.77
C PHE A 77 -6.39 2.07 11.90
N ALA A 78 -5.96 2.92 10.95
CA ALA A 78 -4.62 3.50 10.96
C ALA A 78 -4.37 4.34 12.23
N SER A 79 -5.38 5.10 12.69
CA SER A 79 -5.27 5.89 13.91
C SER A 79 -5.16 5.01 15.14
N LYS A 80 -5.93 3.92 15.22
CA LYS A 80 -5.87 2.94 16.31
C LYS A 80 -4.49 2.27 16.40
N GLU A 81 -3.97 1.86 15.26
CA GLU A 81 -2.65 1.20 15.14
C GLU A 81 -1.47 2.18 15.13
N LYS A 82 -1.73 3.48 15.30
CA LYS A 82 -0.73 4.56 15.33
C LYS A 82 0.13 4.63 14.06
N LEU A 83 -0.45 4.25 12.91
CA LEU A 83 0.16 4.46 11.60
C LEU A 83 0.13 5.93 11.22
N LYS A 84 1.15 6.40 10.50
CA LYS A 84 1.17 7.77 10.00
C LYS A 84 0.17 7.91 8.85
N ILE A 85 -0.79 8.82 9.03
CA ILE A 85 -1.87 9.10 8.08
C ILE A 85 -1.57 10.42 7.35
N HIS A 86 -1.80 10.43 6.04
CA HIS A 86 -1.82 11.61 5.19
C HIS A 86 -3.22 11.81 4.64
N SER A 87 -3.76 13.02 4.79
CA SER A 87 -5.06 13.36 4.21
C SER A 87 -4.90 13.69 2.73
N TRP A 88 -5.68 13.03 1.89
CA TRP A 88 -5.74 13.31 0.46
C TRP A 88 -6.38 14.69 0.19
N PRO A 89 -5.84 15.51 -0.74
CA PRO A 89 -4.71 15.23 -1.64
C PRO A 89 -3.33 15.44 -1.01
N ILE A 90 -2.35 14.69 -1.50
CA ILE A 90 -0.93 14.82 -1.11
C ILE A 90 -0.06 15.23 -2.31
N ASN A 91 1.12 15.76 -2.03
CA ASN A 91 2.17 15.96 -3.03
C ASN A 91 3.00 14.67 -3.20
N ALA A 92 3.86 14.64 -4.22
CA ALA A 92 4.82 13.55 -4.41
C ALA A 92 5.71 13.38 -3.15
N MET A 93 5.89 12.13 -2.74
CA MET A 93 6.61 11.78 -1.52
C MET A 93 7.81 10.90 -1.83
N ASN A 94 8.96 11.27 -1.27
CA ASN A 94 10.19 10.51 -1.37
C ASN A 94 10.31 9.46 -0.25
N GLY A 95 11.21 8.50 -0.43
CA GLY A 95 11.53 7.51 0.59
C GLY A 95 10.57 6.32 0.65
N PHE A 96 9.68 6.19 -0.33
CA PHE A 96 8.84 4.99 -0.53
C PHE A 96 9.31 4.23 -1.75
N HIS A 97 9.33 2.89 -1.64
CA HIS A 97 9.65 2.03 -2.75
C HIS A 97 8.42 1.76 -3.62
N ILE A 98 7.26 1.57 -2.99
CA ILE A 98 6.02 1.11 -3.62
C ILE A 98 4.85 1.96 -3.11
N GLY A 99 3.99 2.40 -4.02
CA GLY A 99 2.65 2.90 -3.71
C GLY A 99 1.63 1.81 -3.94
N LEU A 100 0.90 1.38 -2.91
CA LEU A 100 -0.13 0.33 -3.03
C LEU A 100 -1.51 0.96 -2.98
N VAL A 101 -2.27 0.84 -4.06
CA VAL A 101 -3.58 1.46 -4.22
C VAL A 101 -4.65 0.38 -4.16
N VAL A 102 -5.55 0.47 -3.18
CA VAL A 102 -6.63 -0.50 -2.97
C VAL A 102 -7.91 0.26 -2.68
N SER A 103 -8.89 0.16 -3.60
CA SER A 103 -10.19 0.85 -3.52
C SER A 103 -10.12 2.27 -2.94
N PHE A 104 -9.27 3.10 -3.57
CA PHE A 104 -9.02 4.46 -3.09
C PHE A 104 -10.09 5.45 -3.57
N GLY A 105 -10.65 5.26 -4.77
CA GLY A 105 -11.73 6.10 -5.31
C GLY A 105 -11.31 7.47 -5.85
N TYR A 106 -10.01 7.79 -5.87
CA TYR A 106 -9.48 9.03 -6.42
C TYR A 106 -8.41 8.76 -7.48
N LEU A 107 -8.35 9.67 -8.46
CA LEU A 107 -7.27 9.69 -9.45
C LEU A 107 -5.98 10.16 -8.78
N ILE A 108 -4.91 9.37 -8.90
CA ILE A 108 -3.59 9.70 -8.38
C ILE A 108 -2.80 10.42 -9.47
N PRO A 109 -2.33 11.67 -9.24
CA PRO A 109 -1.51 12.40 -10.19
C PRO A 109 -0.25 11.63 -10.61
N GLN A 110 0.14 11.79 -11.87
CA GLN A 110 1.34 11.16 -12.42
C GLN A 110 2.61 11.52 -11.65
N SER A 111 2.68 12.72 -11.07
CA SER A 111 3.82 13.14 -10.22
C SER A 111 4.01 12.25 -9.00
N ILE A 112 2.92 11.75 -8.40
CA ILE A 112 2.96 10.82 -7.26
C ILE A 112 3.31 9.41 -7.75
N ILE A 113 2.71 8.96 -8.85
CA ILE A 113 3.01 7.63 -9.42
C ILE A 113 4.51 7.52 -9.76
N ASN A 114 5.07 8.58 -10.34
CA ASN A 114 6.47 8.65 -10.73
C ASN A 114 7.43 8.79 -9.54
N SER A 115 6.95 9.09 -8.32
CA SER A 115 7.81 9.17 -7.14
C SER A 115 8.21 7.81 -6.58
N PHE A 116 7.53 6.72 -7.01
CA PHE A 116 7.85 5.37 -6.57
C PHE A 116 8.84 4.68 -7.54
N PRO A 117 10.03 4.28 -7.09
CA PRO A 117 11.03 3.65 -7.95
C PRO A 117 10.59 2.28 -8.48
N LEU A 118 9.72 1.56 -7.75
CA LEU A 118 9.16 0.27 -8.17
C LEU A 118 7.77 0.38 -8.79
N LYS A 119 7.32 1.60 -9.10
CA LYS A 119 5.98 1.96 -9.57
C LYS A 119 4.86 1.64 -8.56
N SER A 120 3.68 2.19 -8.78
CA SER A 120 2.49 1.90 -7.97
C SER A 120 1.81 0.61 -8.43
N VAL A 121 1.37 -0.22 -7.49
CA VAL A 121 0.59 -1.44 -7.77
C VAL A 121 -0.87 -1.16 -7.41
N TYR A 122 -1.77 -1.43 -8.35
CA TYR A 122 -3.22 -1.35 -8.16
C TYR A 122 -3.74 -2.73 -7.80
N ALA A 123 -4.37 -2.88 -6.64
CA ALA A 123 -5.18 -4.05 -6.32
C ALA A 123 -6.66 -3.62 -6.38
N LEU A 124 -7.42 -4.31 -7.24
CA LEU A 124 -8.87 -4.14 -7.37
C LEU A 124 -9.57 -4.60 -6.11
#